data_AF-A0A0D2C4R7-F1
#
_entry.id   AF-A0A0D2C4R7-F1
#
_cell.length_a   1.000
_cell.length_b   1.000
_cell.length_c   1.000
_cell.angle_alpha   90.00
_cell.angle_beta   90.00
_cell.angle_gamma   90.00
#
_symmetry.space_group_name_H-M   'P 1'
#
loop_
_entity.id
_entity.type
_entity.pdbx_description
1 polymer ?
#
loop_
_entity_poly.entity_id
_entity_poly.type
_entity_poly.pdbx_seq_one_letter_code
_entity_poly.pdbx_strand_id
1 'polypeptide(L)'
;MGNKVHVYEHTSSYNAISHKSPQGLQCLKALFSEYDSSNPSRMKLNDLFTADFQDNTNGSDRNTGRDETIDSIISSRAKCTRHQIDLKHAWCLENSGSSQTVFFEAVRFMYLDGDSDWTRIPLSGRIEVRVKENRFSLKDAIAQIASRRMTSDASQLVRKEMWRTASMPLSPAETQSLGLQPSNSQLALPNVSELPTAHTLSSMDNKPLPGYQKSQSSKDASTGTPTVTSGSSVDVIEKL
;
A
#
# COMPACT_ATOMS: atom_id res chain seq x y z
N MET A 1 -30.51 2.09 25.56
CA MET A 1 -30.73 2.36 24.12
C MET A 1 -29.52 1.83 23.38
N GLY A 2 -29.70 0.85 22.47
CA GLY A 2 -28.59 0.33 21.69
C GLY A 2 -28.12 1.36 20.67
N ASN A 3 -26.82 1.62 20.58
CA ASN A 3 -26.27 2.46 19.52
C ASN A 3 -26.48 1.75 18.18
N LYS A 4 -27.18 2.42 17.26
CA LYS A 4 -27.37 1.94 15.89
C LYS A 4 -26.03 2.06 15.15
N VAL A 5 -25.45 0.93 14.76
CA VAL A 5 -24.25 0.90 13.92
C VAL A 5 -24.69 1.04 12.47
N HIS A 6 -24.09 1.99 11.74
CA HIS A 6 -24.33 2.15 10.30
C HIS A 6 -23.18 1.53 9.52
N VAL A 7 -23.49 0.80 8.44
CA VAL A 7 -22.52 0.13 7.57
C VAL A 7 -22.64 0.69 6.17
N TYR A 8 -21.50 1.08 5.60
CA TYR A 8 -21.40 1.64 4.25
C TYR A 8 -20.41 0.80 3.45
N GLU A 9 -20.81 0.43 2.25
CA GLU A 9 -20.01 -0.40 1.35
C GLU A 9 -19.48 0.43 0.18
N HIS A 10 -18.25 0.14 -0.24
CA HIS A 10 -17.62 0.74 -1.41
C HIS A 10 -16.88 -0.34 -2.22
N THR A 11 -17.27 -0.51 -3.48
CA THR A 11 -16.76 -1.58 -4.37
C THR A 11 -16.01 -1.05 -5.59
N SER A 12 -15.82 0.27 -5.68
CA SER A 12 -15.12 0.93 -6.78
C SER A 12 -13.68 1.28 -6.42
N SER A 13 -12.93 1.84 -7.37
CA SER A 13 -11.61 2.42 -7.09
C SER A 13 -11.65 3.40 -5.90
N TYR A 14 -10.57 3.47 -5.12
CA TYR A 14 -10.47 4.41 -3.99
C TYR A 14 -10.57 5.88 -4.44
N ASN A 15 -10.22 6.17 -5.70
CA ASN A 15 -10.37 7.51 -6.28
C ASN A 15 -11.83 7.96 -6.39
N ALA A 16 -12.76 6.99 -6.53
CA ALA A 16 -14.20 7.24 -6.62
C ALA A 16 -14.86 7.51 -5.26
N ILE A 17 -14.14 7.31 -4.14
CA ILE A 17 -14.66 7.67 -2.81
C ILE A 17 -14.91 9.19 -2.78
N SER A 18 -16.14 9.58 -2.50
CA SER A 18 -16.60 10.97 -2.57
C SER A 18 -16.38 11.71 -1.26
N HIS A 19 -16.45 13.04 -1.29
CA HIS A 19 -16.46 13.88 -0.08
C HIS A 19 -17.74 13.71 0.76
N LYS A 20 -18.78 13.05 0.23
CA LYS A 20 -20.02 12.72 0.94
C LYS A 20 -19.97 11.35 1.60
N SER A 21 -18.94 10.56 1.32
CA SER A 21 -18.75 9.23 1.93
C SER A 21 -18.40 9.39 3.42
N PRO A 22 -18.63 8.36 4.26
CA PRO A 22 -18.18 8.38 5.65
C PRO A 22 -16.71 8.75 5.79
N GLN A 23 -16.37 9.45 6.88
CA GLN A 23 -15.03 9.96 7.12
C GLN A 23 -13.96 8.85 7.10
N GLY A 24 -14.31 7.65 7.55
CA GLY A 24 -13.44 6.48 7.46
C GLY A 24 -13.00 6.16 6.02
N LEU A 25 -13.94 6.16 5.07
CA LEU A 25 -13.61 5.95 3.65
C LEU A 25 -12.79 7.11 3.08
N GLN A 26 -13.05 8.34 3.51
CA GLN A 26 -12.26 9.51 3.12
C GLN A 26 -10.81 9.40 3.62
N CYS A 27 -10.60 8.95 4.86
CA CYS A 27 -9.26 8.64 5.39
C CYS A 27 -8.57 7.51 4.61
N LEU A 28 -9.30 6.45 4.23
CA LEU A 28 -8.75 5.38 3.39
C LEU A 28 -8.29 5.93 2.03
N LYS A 29 -9.11 6.78 1.39
CA LYS A 29 -8.75 7.46 0.14
C LYS A 29 -7.48 8.30 0.31
N ALA A 30 -7.40 9.12 1.36
CA ALA A 30 -6.24 9.95 1.63
C ALA A 30 -4.98 9.09 1.82
N LEU A 31 -5.08 8.01 2.59
CA LEU A 31 -3.98 7.07 2.82
C LEU A 31 -3.47 6.45 1.51
N PHE A 32 -4.38 5.90 0.69
CA PHE A 32 -4.01 5.28 -0.59
C PHE A 32 -3.46 6.29 -1.59
N SER A 33 -3.95 7.53 -1.56
CA SER A 33 -3.43 8.62 -2.37
C SER A 33 -1.97 8.95 -2.03
N GLU A 34 -1.60 8.93 -0.75
CA GLU A 34 -0.20 9.13 -0.34
C GLU A 34 0.69 7.94 -0.71
N TYR A 35 0.17 6.71 -0.67
CA TYR A 35 0.90 5.54 -1.17
C TYR A 35 1.19 5.63 -2.68
N ASP A 36 0.22 6.07 -3.48
CA ASP A 36 0.35 6.17 -4.94
C ASP A 36 1.06 7.45 -5.40
N SER A 37 1.13 8.47 -4.55
CA SER A 37 1.85 9.71 -4.83
C SER A 37 3.30 9.44 -5.20
N SER A 38 3.81 10.09 -6.26
CA SER A 38 5.24 10.07 -6.58
C SER A 38 6.11 10.75 -5.53
N ASN A 39 5.52 11.65 -4.74
CA ASN A 39 6.16 12.35 -3.64
C ASN A 39 5.21 12.41 -2.44
N PRO A 40 5.15 11.35 -1.60
CA PRO A 40 4.30 11.32 -0.42
C PRO A 40 4.70 12.43 0.56
N SER A 41 3.72 13.13 1.12
CA SER A 41 3.96 14.27 1.99
C SER A 41 3.95 13.85 3.45
N ARG A 42 5.10 14.02 4.14
CA ARG A 42 5.17 13.86 5.61
C ARG A 42 4.11 14.71 6.32
N MET A 43 3.89 15.95 5.86
CA MET A 43 2.91 16.85 6.47
C MET A 43 1.49 16.29 6.36
N LYS A 44 1.05 15.87 5.16
CA LYS A 44 -0.28 15.27 4.98
C LYS A 44 -0.46 13.98 5.78
N LEU A 45 0.58 13.15 5.85
CA LEU A 45 0.55 11.93 6.67
C LEU A 45 0.48 12.24 8.17
N ASN A 46 1.16 13.29 8.63
CA ASN A 46 1.05 13.77 10.01
C ASN A 46 -0.34 14.28 10.34
N ASP A 47 -1.02 14.94 9.39
CA ASP A 47 -2.40 15.39 9.56
C ASP A 47 -3.38 14.21 9.55
N LEU A 48 -3.09 13.18 8.75
CA LEU A 48 -3.92 11.98 8.61
C LEU A 48 -3.85 11.03 9.82
N PHE A 49 -2.70 10.91 10.47
CA PHE A 49 -2.49 10.03 11.62
C PHE A 49 -2.61 10.78 12.95
N THR A 50 -3.26 10.17 13.94
CA THR A 50 -3.24 10.73 15.30
C THR A 50 -1.84 10.66 15.91
N ALA A 51 -1.54 11.54 16.87
CA ALA A 51 -0.23 11.53 17.53
C ALA A 51 0.10 10.20 18.24
N ASP A 52 -0.92 9.49 18.73
CA ASP A 52 -0.83 8.18 19.39
C ASP A 52 -1.00 7.00 18.43
N PHE A 53 -0.89 7.22 17.10
CA PHE A 53 -1.14 6.20 16.10
C PHE A 53 -0.29 4.95 16.27
N GLN A 54 -0.92 3.80 16.06
CA GLN A 54 -0.29 2.48 16.11
C GLN A 54 -0.53 1.73 14.80
N ASP A 55 0.55 1.21 14.20
CA ASP A 55 0.48 0.32 13.05
C ASP A 55 0.92 -1.09 13.41
N ASN A 56 0.19 -2.07 12.90
CA ASN A 56 0.50 -3.48 13.02
C ASN A 56 0.42 -4.13 11.64
N THR A 57 1.52 -4.69 11.16
CA THR A 57 1.59 -5.34 9.86
C THR A 57 1.85 -6.84 10.02
N ASN A 58 1.10 -7.67 9.29
CA ASN A 58 1.21 -9.13 9.23
C ASN A 58 1.12 -9.84 10.59
N GLY A 59 0.39 -9.26 11.55
CA GLY A 59 0.24 -9.83 12.89
C GLY A 59 1.54 -9.83 13.69
N SER A 60 2.47 -8.92 13.39
CA SER A 60 3.69 -8.75 14.19
C SER A 60 3.34 -8.44 15.64
N ASP A 61 4.08 -9.01 16.60
CA ASP A 61 3.93 -8.65 18.02
C ASP A 61 4.39 -7.21 18.31
N ARG A 62 5.14 -6.61 17.39
CA ARG A 62 5.61 -5.23 17.47
C ARG A 62 4.63 -4.30 16.76
N ASN A 63 4.11 -3.34 17.51
CA ASN A 63 3.47 -2.17 16.91
C ASN A 63 4.52 -1.13 16.55
N THR A 64 4.31 -0.44 15.42
CA THR A 64 5.14 0.69 15.00
C THR A 64 4.38 1.99 15.21
N GLY A 65 5.11 3.04 15.59
CA GLY A 65 4.53 4.35 15.85
C GLY A 65 4.29 5.15 14.57
N ARG A 66 3.67 6.33 14.74
CA ARG A 66 3.38 7.27 13.65
C ARG A 66 4.60 7.61 12.79
N ASP A 67 5.68 8.11 13.39
CA ASP A 67 6.84 8.60 12.65
C ASP A 67 7.53 7.47 11.86
N GLU A 68 7.72 6.32 12.48
CA GLU A 68 8.30 5.12 11.82
C GLU A 68 7.43 4.65 10.65
N THR A 69 6.10 4.68 10.82
CA THR A 69 5.18 4.33 9.74
C THR A 69 5.27 5.32 8.58
N ILE A 70 5.33 6.62 8.86
CA ILE A 70 5.48 7.67 7.86
C ILE A 70 6.80 7.49 7.10
N ASP A 71 7.90 7.26 7.81
CA ASP A 71 9.22 7.02 7.22
C ASP A 71 9.20 5.78 6.33
N SER A 72 8.51 4.72 6.76
CA SER A 72 8.33 3.50 5.98
C SER A 72 7.55 3.75 4.68
N ILE A 73 6.46 4.54 4.72
CA ILE A 73 5.68 4.89 3.53
C ILE A 73 6.54 5.67 2.52
N ILE A 74 7.23 6.72 2.98
CA ILE A 74 8.07 7.58 2.13
C ILE A 74 9.23 6.75 1.55
N SER A 75 9.92 6.00 2.40
CA SER A 75 11.07 5.17 1.98
C SER A 75 10.66 4.04 1.03
N SER A 76 9.51 3.40 1.28
CA SER A 76 8.96 2.38 0.38
C SER A 76 8.66 2.96 -0.99
N ARG A 77 8.11 4.18 -1.05
CA ARG A 77 7.78 4.84 -2.31
C ARG A 77 9.03 5.24 -3.11
N ALA A 78 10.08 5.69 -2.44
CA ALA A 78 11.35 6.07 -3.07
C ALA A 78 12.05 4.91 -3.80
N LYS A 79 11.81 3.66 -3.37
CA LYS A 79 12.34 2.44 -4.00
C LYS A 79 11.57 2.00 -5.27
N CYS A 80 10.48 2.69 -5.59
CA CYS A 80 9.60 2.33 -6.70
C CYS A 80 9.65 3.40 -7.79
N THR A 81 9.75 3.00 -9.06
CA THR A 81 9.53 3.92 -10.18
C THR A 81 8.03 4.19 -10.34
N ARG A 82 7.20 3.15 -10.17
CA ARG A 82 5.74 3.25 -10.19
C ARG A 82 5.10 2.51 -9.03
N HIS A 83 3.97 3.03 -8.59
CA HIS A 83 3.21 2.50 -7.49
C HIS A 83 1.73 2.74 -7.74
N GLN A 84 0.90 1.72 -7.57
CA GLN A 84 -0.54 1.85 -7.68
C GLN A 84 -1.26 0.89 -6.74
N ILE A 85 -2.30 1.37 -6.06
CA ILE A 85 -3.21 0.54 -5.29
C ILE A 85 -4.55 0.42 -6.03
N ASP A 86 -5.00 -0.81 -6.23
CA ASP A 86 -6.32 -1.12 -6.73
C ASP A 86 -7.20 -1.61 -5.58
N LEU A 87 -8.13 -0.77 -5.14
CA LEU A 87 -9.10 -1.11 -4.09
C LEU A 87 -10.15 -2.06 -4.68
N LYS A 88 -10.35 -3.21 -4.03
CA LYS A 88 -11.40 -4.17 -4.40
C LYS A 88 -12.68 -3.93 -3.67
N HIS A 89 -12.57 -3.78 -2.36
CA HIS A 89 -13.72 -3.66 -1.51
C HIS A 89 -13.33 -2.90 -0.26
N ALA A 90 -14.23 -2.04 0.22
CA ALA A 90 -14.13 -1.46 1.54
C ALA A 90 -15.50 -1.41 2.22
N TRP A 91 -15.51 -1.63 3.53
CA TRP A 91 -16.67 -1.42 4.39
C TRP A 91 -16.31 -0.44 5.47
N CYS A 92 -17.14 0.56 5.69
CA CYS A 92 -17.01 1.49 6.79
C CYS A 92 -18.15 1.29 7.78
N LEU A 93 -17.81 1.03 9.03
CA LEU A 93 -18.72 0.88 10.16
C LEU A 93 -18.63 2.14 11.00
N GLU A 94 -19.74 2.85 11.14
CA GLU A 94 -19.87 3.96 12.07
C GLU A 94 -20.29 3.42 13.44
N ASN A 95 -19.32 3.23 14.32
CA ASN A 95 -19.55 2.70 15.67
C ASN A 95 -20.20 3.75 16.57
N SER A 96 -19.80 5.01 16.39
CA SER A 96 -20.34 6.21 17.05
C SER A 96 -20.09 7.44 16.17
N GLY A 97 -20.65 8.60 16.55
CA GLY A 97 -20.37 9.87 15.85
C GLY A 97 -18.89 10.29 15.88
N SER A 98 -18.07 9.69 16.76
CA SER A 98 -16.65 10.00 16.92
C SER A 98 -15.71 8.84 16.56
N SER A 99 -16.24 7.68 16.18
CA SER A 99 -15.45 6.47 15.92
C SER A 99 -16.00 5.68 14.74
N GLN A 100 -15.14 5.47 13.74
CA GLN A 100 -15.43 4.67 12.57
C GLN A 100 -14.35 3.60 12.38
N THR A 101 -14.74 2.43 11.88
CA THR A 101 -13.82 1.36 11.51
C THR A 101 -13.96 1.09 10.03
N VAL A 102 -12.86 1.00 9.29
CA VAL A 102 -12.90 0.62 7.87
C VAL A 102 -12.15 -0.68 7.68
N PHE A 103 -12.79 -1.64 7.04
CA PHE A 103 -12.19 -2.86 6.54
C PHE A 103 -12.01 -2.71 5.04
N PHE A 104 -10.90 -3.22 4.50
CA PHE A 104 -10.67 -3.15 3.06
C PHE A 104 -9.87 -4.34 2.54
N GLU A 105 -10.05 -4.60 1.25
CA GLU A 105 -9.26 -5.52 0.43
C GLU A 105 -8.76 -4.76 -0.79
N ALA A 106 -7.47 -4.89 -1.09
CA ALA A 106 -6.84 -4.19 -2.19
C ALA A 106 -5.67 -5.00 -2.75
N VAL A 107 -5.15 -4.55 -3.89
CA VAL A 107 -3.90 -5.06 -4.45
C VAL A 107 -2.97 -3.89 -4.70
N ARG A 108 -1.76 -4.00 -4.18
CA ARG A 108 -0.67 -3.06 -4.38
C ARG A 108 0.19 -3.57 -5.54
N PHE A 109 0.35 -2.74 -6.55
CA PHE A 109 1.23 -2.97 -7.69
C PHE A 109 2.45 -2.07 -7.54
N MET A 110 3.63 -2.66 -7.52
CA MET A 110 4.90 -1.95 -7.36
C MET A 110 5.80 -2.26 -8.54
N TYR A 111 6.30 -1.23 -9.20
CA TYR A 111 7.40 -1.35 -10.16
C TYR A 111 8.66 -0.87 -9.47
N LEU A 112 9.50 -1.80 -9.02
CA LEU A 112 10.72 -1.49 -8.29
C LEU A 112 11.78 -0.97 -9.26
N ASP A 113 12.73 -0.18 -8.74
CA ASP A 113 13.89 0.19 -9.52
C ASP A 113 14.72 -1.06 -9.91
N GLY A 114 15.14 -1.11 -11.18
CA GLY A 114 15.81 -2.26 -11.79
C GLY A 114 14.92 -3.47 -12.13
N ASP A 115 13.61 -3.44 -11.83
CA ASP A 115 12.70 -4.52 -12.22
C ASP A 115 12.23 -4.36 -13.69
N SER A 116 11.89 -5.48 -14.33
CA SER A 116 11.30 -5.52 -15.68
C SER A 116 9.77 -5.63 -15.67
N ASP A 117 9.15 -5.86 -14.52
CA ASP A 117 7.70 -6.07 -14.40
C ASP A 117 7.14 -5.68 -13.03
N TRP A 118 5.83 -5.42 -13.03
CA TRP A 118 5.06 -5.13 -11.83
C TRP A 118 5.12 -6.31 -10.84
N THR A 119 5.31 -5.97 -9.57
CA THR A 119 5.10 -6.89 -8.45
C THR A 119 3.69 -6.70 -7.92
N ARG A 120 2.92 -7.79 -7.86
CA ARG A 120 1.55 -7.80 -7.36
C ARG A 120 1.54 -8.27 -5.91
N ILE A 121 1.03 -7.44 -5.00
CA ILE A 121 0.98 -7.69 -3.56
C ILE A 121 -0.47 -7.54 -3.10
N PRO A 122 -1.20 -8.65 -2.91
CA PRO A 122 -2.49 -8.62 -2.24
C PRO A 122 -2.34 -8.04 -0.84
N LEU A 123 -3.26 -7.17 -0.45
CA LEU A 123 -3.35 -6.67 0.91
C LEU A 123 -4.79 -6.56 1.38
N SER A 124 -4.96 -6.71 2.69
CA SER A 124 -6.21 -6.42 3.38
C SER A 124 -5.90 -5.72 4.69
N GLY A 125 -6.88 -5.07 5.27
CA GLY A 125 -6.66 -4.42 6.54
C GLY A 125 -7.88 -3.83 7.19
N ARG A 126 -7.61 -3.28 8.37
CA ARG A 126 -8.53 -2.54 9.22
C ARG A 126 -7.87 -1.22 9.60
N ILE A 127 -8.59 -0.12 9.46
CA ILE A 127 -8.22 1.17 10.04
C ILE A 127 -9.28 1.61 11.04
N GLU A 128 -8.85 2.14 12.17
CA GLU A 128 -9.71 2.81 13.13
C GLU A 128 -9.54 4.31 12.98
N VAL A 129 -10.66 5.01 12.80
CA VAL A 129 -10.70 6.44 12.54
C VAL A 129 -11.42 7.14 13.68
N ARG A 130 -10.76 8.14 14.25
CA ARG A 130 -11.35 9.04 15.26
C ARG A 130 -11.83 10.30 14.55
N VAL A 131 -13.09 10.62 14.73
CA VAL A 131 -13.72 11.84 14.21
C VAL A 131 -13.88 12.81 15.37
N LYS A 132 -13.24 13.97 15.26
CA LYS A 132 -13.31 15.06 16.23
C LYS A 132 -14.02 16.25 15.62
N GLU A 133 -14.95 16.83 16.35
CA GLU A 133 -15.52 18.11 15.97
C GLU A 133 -14.42 19.18 15.95
N ASN A 134 -14.35 19.92 14.86
CA ASN A 134 -13.43 21.03 14.75
C ASN A 134 -14.01 22.21 15.52
N ARG A 135 -13.46 22.49 16.71
CA ARG A 135 -13.92 23.59 17.56
C ARG A 135 -13.60 24.98 16.98
N PHE A 136 -12.74 25.05 15.96
CA PHE A 136 -12.25 26.29 15.36
C PHE A 136 -12.89 26.61 14.00
N SER A 137 -13.53 25.64 13.34
CA SER A 137 -14.30 25.88 12.13
C SER A 137 -15.64 25.15 12.19
N LEU A 138 -16.72 25.88 11.94
CA LEU A 138 -18.10 25.35 11.90
C LEU A 138 -18.35 24.36 10.75
N LYS A 139 -17.36 24.06 9.90
CA LYS A 139 -17.60 23.40 8.62
C LYS A 139 -17.10 21.97 8.48
N ASP A 140 -16.01 21.55 9.11
CA ASP A 140 -15.50 20.21 8.85
C ASP A 140 -14.98 19.53 10.11
N ALA A 141 -15.57 18.38 10.46
CA ALA A 141 -15.00 17.50 11.47
C ALA A 141 -13.61 17.01 11.01
N ILE A 142 -12.66 16.96 11.94
CA ILE A 142 -11.32 16.42 11.68
C ILE A 142 -11.35 14.91 11.91
N ALA A 143 -11.10 14.15 10.85
CA ALA A 143 -11.00 12.69 10.91
C ALA A 143 -9.54 12.26 10.77
N GLN A 144 -9.07 11.45 11.72
CA GLN A 144 -7.70 10.94 11.75
C GLN A 144 -7.67 9.45 12.02
N ILE A 145 -6.73 8.76 11.39
CA ILE A 145 -6.49 7.34 11.61
C ILE A 145 -5.73 7.18 12.93
N ALA A 146 -6.34 6.46 13.87
CA ALA A 146 -5.79 6.19 15.19
C ALA A 146 -5.07 4.84 15.26
N SER A 147 -5.50 3.87 14.48
CA SER A 147 -4.77 2.61 14.37
C SER A 147 -4.95 2.00 12.99
N ARG A 148 -3.97 1.23 12.57
CA ARG A 148 -4.00 0.46 11.33
C ARG A 148 -3.50 -0.94 11.60
N ARG A 149 -4.22 -1.93 11.08
CA ARG A 149 -3.78 -3.32 11.01
C ARG A 149 -3.84 -3.77 9.57
N MET A 150 -2.71 -4.20 9.02
CA MET A 150 -2.60 -4.60 7.62
C MET A 150 -2.01 -6.00 7.51
N THR A 151 -2.49 -6.77 6.54
CA THR A 151 -1.88 -8.02 6.11
C THR A 151 -1.55 -7.90 4.63
N SER A 152 -0.35 -8.31 4.25
CA SER A 152 0.14 -8.26 2.87
C SER A 152 0.95 -9.51 2.54
N ASP A 153 0.72 -10.08 1.36
CA ASP A 153 1.53 -11.18 0.85
C ASP A 153 2.71 -10.64 0.04
N ALA A 154 3.84 -10.45 0.72
CA ALA A 154 5.09 -10.00 0.13
C ALA A 154 5.96 -11.14 -0.41
N SER A 155 5.45 -12.37 -0.52
CA SER A 155 6.24 -13.54 -0.96
C SER A 155 6.89 -13.36 -2.34
N GLN A 156 6.26 -12.59 -3.23
CA GLN A 156 6.84 -12.26 -4.53
C GLN A 156 8.05 -11.32 -4.43
N LEU A 157 8.00 -10.34 -3.52
CA LEU A 157 9.14 -9.43 -3.27
C LEU A 157 10.33 -10.22 -2.74
N VAL A 158 10.10 -11.09 -1.75
CA VAL A 158 11.14 -11.92 -1.14
C VAL A 158 11.79 -12.83 -2.19
N ARG A 159 10.98 -13.48 -3.03
CA ARG A 159 11.50 -14.32 -4.12
C ARG A 159 12.38 -13.50 -5.08
N LYS A 160 11.91 -12.34 -5.55
CA LYS A 160 12.69 -11.47 -6.45
C LYS A 160 14.01 -11.01 -5.82
N GLU A 161 14.00 -10.67 -4.54
CA GLU A 161 15.21 -10.26 -3.82
C GLU A 161 16.23 -11.40 -3.72
N MET A 162 15.80 -12.62 -3.41
CA MET A 162 16.67 -13.80 -3.40
C MET A 162 17.33 -14.04 -4.77
N TRP A 163 16.59 -13.90 -5.88
CA TRP A 163 17.16 -14.03 -7.22
C TRP A 163 18.20 -12.95 -7.55
N ARG A 164 17.98 -11.71 -7.11
CA ARG A 164 18.96 -10.62 -7.29
C ARG A 164 20.25 -10.86 -6.49
N THR A 165 20.12 -11.28 -5.24
CA THR A 165 21.30 -11.58 -4.41
C THR A 165 22.04 -12.82 -4.87
N ALA A 166 21.34 -13.85 -5.37
CA ALA A 166 21.96 -15.08 -5.89
C ALA A 166 22.67 -14.88 -7.24
N SER A 167 22.32 -13.84 -8.01
CA SER A 167 22.93 -13.54 -9.31
C SER A 167 24.12 -12.57 -9.20
N MET A 168 24.39 -12.00 -8.03
CA MET A 168 25.68 -11.36 -7.76
C MET A 168 26.69 -12.44 -7.39
N PRO A 169 27.73 -12.71 -8.21
CA PRO A 169 28.76 -13.64 -7.82
C PRO A 169 29.41 -13.10 -6.54
N LEU A 170 29.33 -13.88 -5.47
CA LEU A 170 30.20 -13.71 -4.31
C LEU A 170 31.61 -13.98 -4.83
N SER A 171 32.32 -12.91 -5.23
CA SER A 171 33.75 -13.02 -5.49
C SER A 171 34.39 -13.65 -4.26
N PRO A 172 35.13 -14.77 -4.41
CA PRO A 172 35.80 -15.37 -3.27
C PRO A 172 36.73 -14.32 -2.70
N ALA A 173 36.62 -14.06 -1.39
CA ALA A 173 37.67 -13.34 -0.69
C ALA A 173 38.96 -14.12 -0.91
N GLU A 174 39.89 -13.56 -1.69
CA GLU A 174 41.22 -14.11 -1.83
C GLU A 174 41.89 -14.09 -0.45
N THR A 175 42.02 -15.26 0.14
CA THR A 175 42.81 -15.49 1.33
C THR A 175 44.28 -15.22 0.98
N GLN A 176 44.74 -13.97 1.16
CA GLN A 176 46.16 -13.65 1.01
C GLN A 176 46.95 -14.38 2.08
N SER A 177 47.66 -15.42 1.62
CA SER A 177 48.66 -16.14 2.39
C SER A 177 50.03 -15.61 1.97
N LEU A 178 50.84 -15.25 2.97
CA LEU A 178 52.30 -15.05 2.97
C LEU A 178 52.86 -13.74 2.38
N GLY A 179 53.62 -13.04 3.22
CA GLY A 179 54.65 -12.11 2.77
C GLY A 179 55.08 -11.06 3.81
N LEU A 180 56.11 -11.38 4.59
CA LEU A 180 56.77 -10.46 5.51
C LEU A 180 57.47 -9.29 4.78
N GLN A 181 57.39 -8.10 5.41
CA GLN A 181 58.38 -7.00 5.44
C GLN A 181 58.31 -5.84 4.40
N PRO A 182 58.97 -4.68 4.63
CA PRO A 182 58.39 -3.49 5.29
C PRO A 182 58.34 -2.20 4.43
N SER A 183 57.66 -1.19 4.98
CA SER A 183 57.59 0.26 4.68
C SER A 183 58.44 0.86 3.56
N ASN A 184 57.80 1.67 2.70
CA ASN A 184 58.25 3.04 2.41
C ASN A 184 57.09 3.92 1.92
N SER A 185 56.97 5.08 2.54
CA SER A 185 56.01 6.15 2.27
C SER A 185 56.26 6.80 0.91
N GLN A 186 55.19 7.14 0.16
CA GLN A 186 55.20 8.30 -0.73
C GLN A 186 53.78 8.81 -1.01
N LEU A 187 53.53 10.04 -0.56
CA LEU A 187 52.42 10.90 -0.94
C LEU A 187 52.48 11.21 -2.44
N ALA A 188 51.39 10.97 -3.17
CA ALA A 188 51.13 11.59 -4.46
C ALA A 188 49.62 11.58 -4.78
N LEU A 189 48.97 12.74 -4.64
CA LEU A 189 47.91 13.20 -5.55
C LEU A 189 48.62 14.08 -6.61
N PRO A 190 48.16 14.22 -7.86
CA PRO A 190 46.75 14.39 -8.26
C PRO A 190 46.36 13.71 -9.59
N ASN A 191 45.07 13.66 -9.96
CA ASN A 191 44.54 14.39 -11.14
C ASN A 191 43.02 14.20 -11.33
N VAL A 192 42.44 15.16 -12.06
CA VAL A 192 41.03 15.51 -12.24
C VAL A 192 40.44 14.90 -13.55
N SER A 193 39.10 14.94 -13.67
CA SER A 193 38.20 14.69 -14.83
C SER A 193 37.68 13.23 -14.98
N GLU A 194 36.39 12.93 -15.22
CA GLU A 194 35.38 13.64 -16.02
C GLU A 194 33.92 13.20 -15.65
N LEU A 195 32.97 13.97 -16.17
CA LEU A 195 31.50 14.04 -15.99
C LEU A 195 30.69 12.72 -15.96
N PRO A 196 29.54 12.65 -15.24
CA PRO A 196 28.63 11.51 -15.29
C PRO A 196 27.87 11.42 -16.62
N THR A 197 27.86 10.22 -17.21
CA THR A 197 27.03 9.84 -18.35
C THR A 197 25.56 10.00 -18.00
N ALA A 198 24.89 10.91 -18.71
CA ALA A 198 23.44 11.05 -18.69
C ALA A 198 22.80 9.73 -19.14
N HIS A 199 22.17 9.00 -18.22
CA HIS A 199 21.28 7.91 -18.60
C HIS A 199 20.02 8.50 -19.20
N THR A 200 19.91 8.32 -20.52
CA THR A 200 18.75 8.56 -21.35
C THR A 200 17.50 8.04 -20.65
N LEU A 201 16.58 8.95 -20.30
CA LEU A 201 15.20 8.60 -19.96
C LEU A 201 14.58 7.93 -21.19
N SER A 202 14.68 6.60 -21.27
CA SER A 202 13.87 5.86 -22.24
C SER A 202 12.42 6.04 -21.85
N SER A 203 11.65 6.64 -22.74
CA SER A 203 10.19 6.66 -22.71
C SER A 203 9.66 5.23 -22.56
N MET A 204 9.40 4.82 -21.32
CA MET A 204 8.68 3.60 -20.97
C MET A 204 7.23 3.96 -20.68
N ASP A 205 6.57 4.62 -21.63
CA ASP A 205 5.15 4.91 -21.49
C ASP A 205 4.32 3.66 -21.80
N ASN A 206 3.40 3.36 -20.87
CA ASN A 206 2.25 2.45 -21.01
C ASN A 206 2.43 0.93 -20.79
N LYS A 207 3.28 0.44 -19.87
CA LYS A 207 3.14 -0.94 -19.40
C LYS A 207 1.91 -1.08 -18.48
N PRO A 208 0.83 -1.78 -18.90
CA PRO A 208 -0.41 -1.88 -18.14
C PRO A 208 -0.23 -2.73 -16.87
N LEU A 209 -1.11 -2.56 -15.89
CA LEU A 209 -1.14 -3.39 -14.70
C LEU A 209 -1.38 -4.86 -15.05
N PRO A 210 -0.75 -5.82 -14.35
CA PRO A 210 -1.04 -7.23 -14.55
C PRO A 210 -2.47 -7.54 -14.10
N GLY A 211 -3.17 -8.35 -14.91
CA GLY A 211 -4.53 -8.76 -14.64
C GLY A 211 -4.67 -9.60 -13.37
N TYR A 212 -5.91 -9.74 -12.90
CA TYR A 212 -6.23 -10.65 -11.82
C TYR A 212 -6.14 -12.09 -12.34
N GLN A 213 -5.13 -12.84 -11.89
CA GLN A 213 -5.17 -14.30 -12.02
C GLN A 213 -6.31 -14.80 -11.14
N LYS A 214 -7.47 -15.09 -11.75
CA LYS A 214 -8.45 -15.98 -11.13
C LYS A 214 -7.77 -17.34 -11.00
N SER A 215 -7.69 -17.85 -9.78
CA SER A 215 -7.38 -19.25 -9.54
C SER A 215 -8.38 -20.08 -10.36
N GLN A 216 -7.91 -20.68 -11.45
CA GLN A 216 -8.69 -21.66 -12.20
C GLN A 216 -8.85 -22.87 -11.28
N SER A 217 -9.94 -22.92 -10.52
CA SER A 217 -10.45 -24.17 -10.00
C SER A 217 -10.84 -25.01 -11.20
N SER A 218 -10.17 -26.14 -11.34
CA SER A 218 -10.42 -27.18 -12.33
C SER A 218 -11.90 -27.56 -12.42
N LYS A 219 -12.50 -27.40 -13.61
CA LYS A 219 -13.28 -28.42 -14.33
C LYS A 219 -13.86 -27.84 -15.61
N ASP A 220 -13.49 -28.50 -16.71
CA ASP A 220 -14.20 -28.69 -17.96
C ASP A 220 -14.78 -27.49 -18.71
N ALA A 221 -14.28 -27.34 -19.93
CA ALA A 221 -14.82 -26.52 -20.98
C ALA A 221 -16.31 -26.80 -21.21
N SER A 222 -17.15 -25.78 -21.09
CA SER A 222 -18.19 -25.54 -22.10
C SER A 222 -18.59 -24.07 -22.09
N THR A 223 -18.57 -23.51 -23.29
CA THR A 223 -19.04 -22.18 -23.66
C THR A 223 -20.50 -22.00 -23.23
N GLY A 224 -20.77 -21.03 -22.35
CA GLY A 224 -22.13 -20.70 -21.94
C GLY A 224 -22.22 -19.27 -21.41
N THR A 225 -22.79 -18.37 -22.20
CA THR A 225 -23.18 -17.02 -21.85
C THR A 225 -24.06 -17.02 -20.58
N PRO A 226 -23.80 -16.19 -19.55
CA PRO A 226 -24.72 -16.06 -18.44
C PRO A 226 -25.87 -15.12 -18.83
N THR A 227 -27.03 -15.71 -19.14
CA THR A 227 -28.31 -14.99 -19.20
C THR A 227 -28.75 -14.66 -17.77
N VAL A 228 -28.90 -13.38 -17.47
CA VAL A 228 -29.47 -12.87 -16.21
C VAL A 228 -31.00 -13.05 -16.27
N THR A 229 -31.57 -13.85 -15.38
CA THR A 229 -33.02 -13.84 -15.10
C THR A 229 -33.27 -13.17 -13.76
N SER A 230 -33.83 -11.97 -13.80
CA SER A 230 -34.38 -11.24 -12.65
C SER A 230 -35.58 -11.98 -12.07
N GLY A 231 -35.54 -12.32 -10.79
CA GLY A 231 -36.67 -12.84 -10.03
C GLY A 231 -37.13 -11.81 -8.99
N SER A 232 -38.15 -11.02 -9.35
CA SER A 232 -38.97 -10.26 -8.41
C SER A 232 -40.03 -11.19 -7.85
N SER A 233 -40.18 -11.29 -6.52
CA SER A 233 -41.36 -11.92 -5.93
C SER A 233 -41.93 -11.03 -4.83
N VAL A 234 -43.21 -10.73 -5.03
CA VAL A 234 -44.11 -9.85 -4.30
C VAL A 234 -44.49 -10.39 -2.92
N ASP A 235 -44.78 -9.45 -2.03
CA ASP A 235 -45.46 -9.63 -0.74
C ASP A 235 -46.79 -10.40 -0.88
N VAL A 236 -47.05 -11.31 0.07
CA VAL A 236 -48.42 -11.74 0.40
C VAL A 236 -48.61 -11.65 1.90
N ILE A 237 -49.50 -10.73 2.29
CA ILE A 237 -50.12 -10.60 3.60
C ILE A 237 -51.15 -11.73 3.73
N GLU A 238 -51.08 -12.52 4.79
CA GLU A 238 -52.23 -13.32 5.25
C GLU A 238 -52.53 -13.02 6.72
N LYS A 239 -53.73 -12.48 6.95
CA LYS A 239 -54.40 -12.39 8.23
C LYS A 239 -55.13 -13.71 8.49
N LEU A 240 -54.97 -14.27 9.69
CA LEU A 240 -56.05 -14.66 10.61
C LEU A 240 -55.47 -14.93 12.00
#